data_AF-A0A2W7RDE4-F1
#
_entry.id   AF-A0A2W7RDE4-F1
#
_cell.length_a   1.000
_cell.length_b   1.000
_cell.length_c   1.000
_cell.angle_alpha   90.00
_cell.angle_beta   90.00
_cell.angle_gamma   90.00
#
_symmetry.space_group_name_H-M   'P 1'
#
loop_
_entity.id
_entity.type
_entity.pdbx_description
1 polymer ?
#
loop_
_entity_poly.entity_id
_entity_poly.type
_entity_poly.pdbx_seq_one_letter_code
_entity_poly.pdbx_strand_id
1 'polypeptide(L)'
;MRAMGAGRWFVMVVFVSQGALIGLMGGLLGAAAGYFVLLTFPGRESLGPGQSGLPIDISQGAYGLAIFLTTLGAIIASILPARAAARLDPITAIGQ
;
A
#
# COMPACT_ATOMS: atom_id res chain seq x y z
N MET A 1 26.44 2.33 -0.19
CA MET A 1 26.01 3.72 0.10
C MET A 1 26.50 4.24 1.45
N ARG A 2 26.46 3.49 2.56
CA ARG A 2 27.14 3.90 3.82
C ARG A 2 28.66 4.09 3.66
N ALA A 3 29.30 3.37 2.74
CA ALA A 3 30.71 3.58 2.36
C ALA A 3 30.98 4.92 1.63
N MET A 4 29.94 5.62 1.17
CA MET A 4 30.03 6.98 0.58
C MET A 4 29.55 8.07 1.55
N GLY A 5 29.45 7.79 2.86
CA GLY A 5 29.05 8.78 3.87
C GLY A 5 27.53 8.97 4.07
N ALA A 6 26.69 8.18 3.41
CA ALA A 6 25.24 8.26 3.62
C ALA A 6 24.86 7.86 5.05
N GLY A 7 24.30 8.81 5.80
CA GLY A 7 23.91 8.62 7.19
C GLY A 7 22.83 7.54 7.38
N ARG A 8 22.80 6.96 8.58
CA ARG A 8 21.82 5.94 9.00
C ARG A 8 20.36 6.38 8.78
N TRP A 9 20.12 7.68 8.91
CA TRP A 9 18.84 8.34 8.65
C TRP A 9 18.45 8.33 7.17
N PHE A 10 19.39 8.56 6.26
CA PHE A 10 19.12 8.57 4.83
C PHE A 10 18.63 7.20 4.34
N VAL A 11 19.29 6.12 4.78
CA VAL A 11 18.86 4.75 4.45
C VAL A 11 17.45 4.48 4.96
N MET A 12 17.14 4.94 6.17
CA MET A 12 15.81 4.76 6.76
C MET A 12 14.73 5.50 5.96
N VAL A 13 14.98 6.76 5.58
CA VAL A 13 14.06 7.58 4.77
C VAL A 13 13.80 6.94 3.41
N VAL A 14 14.83 6.41 2.74
CA VAL A 14 14.69 5.76 1.43
C VAL A 14 13.84 4.50 1.51
N PHE A 15 14.09 3.62 2.49
CA PHE A 15 13.30 2.38 2.61
C PHE A 15 11.85 2.66 3.00
N VAL A 16 11.61 3.61 3.90
CA VAL A 16 10.25 3.98 4.30
C VAL A 16 9.51 4.66 3.15
N SER A 17 10.17 5.53 2.38
CA SER A 17 9.54 6.17 1.22
C SER A 17 9.23 5.16 0.11
N GLN A 18 10.12 4.19 -0.14
CA GLN A 18 9.83 3.08 -1.05
C GLN A 18 8.63 2.27 -0.57
N GLY A 19 8.57 1.92 0.72
CA GLY A 19 7.42 1.24 1.32
C GLY A 19 6.12 2.03 1.15
N ALA A 20 6.16 3.35 1.38
CA ALA A 20 5.02 4.25 1.18
C ALA A 20 4.53 4.26 -0.28
N LEU A 21 5.45 4.39 -1.24
CA LEU A 21 5.13 4.40 -2.66
C LEU A 21 4.53 3.07 -3.12
N ILE A 22 5.10 1.95 -2.67
CA ILE A 22 4.57 0.61 -2.96
C ILE A 22 3.18 0.44 -2.34
N GLY A 23 3.00 0.86 -1.10
CA GLY A 23 1.70 0.83 -0.42
C GLY A 23 0.63 1.64 -1.12
N LEU A 24 0.97 2.85 -1.57
CA LEU A 24 0.08 3.72 -2.31
C LEU A 24 -0.31 3.12 -3.66
N MET A 25 0.67 2.63 -4.43
CA MET A 25 0.44 1.96 -5.70
C MET A 25 -0.42 0.71 -5.53
N GLY A 26 -0.13 -0.12 -4.53
CA GLY A 26 -0.92 -1.30 -4.20
C GLY A 26 -2.35 -0.95 -3.77
N GLY A 27 -2.53 0.10 -2.97
CA GLY A 27 -3.84 0.60 -2.57
C GLY A 27 -4.66 1.09 -3.78
N LEU A 28 -4.05 1.88 -4.67
CA LEU A 28 -4.71 2.36 -5.90
C LEU A 28 -5.10 1.21 -6.83
N LEU A 29 -4.19 0.27 -7.07
CA LEU A 29 -4.46 -0.90 -7.91
C LEU A 29 -5.53 -1.81 -7.29
N GLY A 30 -5.47 -2.03 -5.98
CA GLY A 30 -6.48 -2.80 -5.25
C GLY A 30 -7.86 -2.14 -5.28
N ALA A 31 -7.93 -0.83 -5.10
CA ALA A 31 -9.16 -0.06 -5.22
C ALA A 31 -9.73 -0.10 -6.64
N ALA A 32 -8.88 0.06 -7.66
CA ALA A 32 -9.28 -0.05 -9.06
C ALA A 32 -9.80 -1.46 -9.40
N ALA A 33 -9.08 -2.51 -8.98
CA ALA A 33 -9.52 -3.89 -9.17
C ALA A 33 -10.85 -4.16 -8.45
N GLY A 34 -11.01 -3.69 -7.22
CA GLY A 34 -12.26 -3.78 -6.47
C GLY A 34 -13.41 -3.05 -7.18
N TYR A 35 -13.16 -1.87 -7.74
CA TYR A 35 -14.13 -1.15 -8.55
C TYR A 35 -14.55 -1.93 -9.81
N PHE A 36 -13.60 -2.50 -10.57
CA PHE A 36 -13.91 -3.34 -11.74
C PHE A 36 -14.75 -4.57 -11.39
N VAL A 37 -14.46 -5.23 -10.26
CA VAL A 37 -15.27 -6.35 -9.77
C VAL A 37 -16.69 -5.89 -9.46
N LEU A 38 -16.83 -4.73 -8.81
CA LEU A 38 -18.13 -4.18 -8.43
C LEU A 38 -18.99 -3.74 -9.63
N LEU A 39 -18.39 -3.37 -10.76
CA LEU A 39 -19.13 -3.11 -12.01
C LEU A 39 -19.83 -4.34 -12.58
N THR A 40 -19.38 -5.55 -12.23
CA THR A 40 -20.05 -6.79 -12.67
C THR A 40 -21.36 -7.02 -11.90
N PHE A 41 -21.53 -6.39 -10.74
CA PHE A 41 -22.73 -6.54 -9.94
C PHE A 41 -23.78 -5.49 -10.32
N PRO A 42 -25.07 -5.90 -10.43
CA PRO A 42 -26.15 -4.96 -10.70
C PRO A 42 -26.26 -3.92 -9.57
N GLY A 43 -26.28 -2.64 -9.96
CA GLY A 43 -26.46 -1.51 -9.05
C GLY A 43 -27.83 -1.54 -8.37
N ARG A 44 -27.93 -0.87 -7.23
CA ARG A 44 -29.11 -0.84 -6.34
C ARG A 44 -30.38 -0.41 -7.06
N GLU A 45 -30.24 0.54 -7.98
CA GLU A 45 -31.34 1.07 -8.78
C GLU A 45 -31.91 0.09 -9.82
N SER A 46 -31.21 -1.01 -10.10
CA SER A 46 -31.69 -2.06 -11.02
C SER A 46 -32.46 -3.18 -10.33
N LEU A 47 -32.52 -3.21 -8.99
CA LEU A 47 -33.21 -4.24 -8.22
C LEU A 47 -34.67 -3.84 -7.98
N GLY A 48 -35.57 -4.34 -8.83
CA GLY A 48 -37.03 -4.25 -8.61
C GLY A 48 -37.53 -5.15 -7.47
N PRO A 49 -38.77 -4.96 -6.97
CA PRO A 49 -39.33 -5.80 -5.92
C PRO A 49 -39.39 -7.26 -6.38
N GLY A 50 -38.59 -8.14 -5.75
CA GLY A 50 -38.51 -9.57 -6.08
C GLY A 50 -37.20 -10.04 -6.73
N GLN A 51 -36.24 -9.15 -6.99
CA GLN A 51 -34.92 -9.54 -7.48
C GLN A 51 -33.91 -9.73 -6.32
N SER A 52 -33.42 -10.97 -6.21
CA SER A 52 -32.38 -11.36 -5.25
C SER A 52 -31.01 -10.93 -5.75
N GLY A 53 -30.65 -9.66 -5.53
CA GLY A 53 -29.30 -9.16 -5.75
C GLY A 53 -28.79 -8.42 -4.51
N LEU A 54 -27.48 -8.44 -4.27
CA LEU A 54 -26.86 -7.70 -3.18
C LEU A 54 -26.81 -6.21 -3.59
N PRO A 55 -27.49 -5.28 -2.89
CA PRO A 55 -27.49 -3.87 -3.25
C PRO A 55 -26.15 -3.20 -2.88
N ILE A 56 -25.16 -3.25 -3.78
CA ILE A 56 -23.84 -2.65 -3.54
C ILE A 56 -23.86 -1.16 -3.89
N ASP A 57 -23.50 -0.29 -2.94
CA ASP A 57 -23.19 1.11 -3.26
C ASP A 57 -21.74 1.18 -3.68
N ILE A 58 -21.50 1.72 -4.85
CA ILE A 58 -20.15 2.11 -5.24
C ILE A 58 -19.85 3.52 -4.69
N SER A 59 -20.87 4.32 -4.31
CA SER A 59 -20.71 5.69 -3.83
C SER A 59 -20.35 5.82 -2.34
N GLN A 60 -20.45 4.74 -1.55
CA GLN A 60 -20.12 4.76 -0.10
C GLN A 60 -18.64 5.06 0.21
N GLY A 61 -17.79 5.23 -0.81
CA GLY A 61 -16.53 5.97 -0.66
C GLY A 61 -15.43 5.27 0.14
N ALA A 62 -15.60 3.98 0.48
CA ALA A 62 -14.63 3.24 1.29
C ALA A 62 -13.26 3.07 0.60
N TYR A 63 -13.15 3.32 -0.71
CA TYR A 63 -11.89 3.24 -1.45
C TYR A 63 -10.80 4.17 -0.89
N GLY A 64 -11.17 5.39 -0.47
CA GLY A 64 -10.22 6.31 0.15
C GLY A 64 -9.63 5.77 1.45
N LEU A 65 -10.50 5.18 2.29
CA LEU A 65 -10.10 4.52 3.53
C LEU A 65 -9.22 3.29 3.24
N ALA A 66 -9.58 2.48 2.24
CA ALA A 66 -8.81 1.31 1.86
C ALA A 66 -7.39 1.70 1.40
N ILE A 67 -7.26 2.67 0.49
CA ILE A 67 -5.97 3.17 0.02
C ILE A 67 -5.15 3.71 1.20
N PHE A 68 -5.78 4.49 2.08
CA PHE A 68 -5.12 5.06 3.25
C PHE A 68 -4.58 3.98 4.20
N LEU A 69 -5.43 3.02 4.58
CA LEU A 69 -5.04 1.92 5.49
C LEU A 69 -3.96 1.02 4.87
N THR A 70 -4.07 0.70 3.58
CA THR A 70 -3.04 -0.07 2.88
C THR A 70 -1.70 0.67 2.84
N THR A 71 -1.72 1.96 2.51
CA THR A 71 -0.51 2.80 2.49
C THR A 71 0.11 2.89 3.89
N LEU A 72 -0.70 3.13 4.91
CA LEU A 72 -0.24 3.22 6.30
C LEU A 72 0.34 1.90 6.78
N GLY A 73 -0.30 0.78 6.46
CA GLY A 73 0.20 -0.57 6.76
C GLY A 73 1.55 -0.84 6.09
N ALA A 74 1.71 -0.46 4.82
CA ALA A 74 2.98 -0.62 4.10
C ALA A 74 4.10 0.25 4.69
N ILE A 75 3.80 1.48 5.07
CA ILE A 75 4.74 2.37 5.78
C ILE A 75 5.20 1.70 7.07
N ILE A 76 4.27 1.26 7.92
CA ILE A 76 4.60 0.61 9.20
C ILE A 76 5.43 -0.66 8.97
N ALA A 77 5.03 -1.50 8.01
CA ALA A 77 5.74 -2.73 7.67
C ALA A 77 7.17 -2.46 7.17
N SER A 78 7.37 -1.38 6.41
CA SER A 78 8.68 -1.00 5.86
C SER A 78 9.70 -0.52 6.91
N ILE A 79 9.26 -0.17 8.11
CA ILE A 79 10.15 0.28 9.19
C ILE A 79 11.08 -0.85 9.66
N LEU A 80 10.60 -2.09 9.72
CA LEU A 80 11.39 -3.27 10.10
C LEU A 80 12.62 -3.47 9.19
N PRO A 81 12.45 -3.61 7.85
CA PRO A 81 13.59 -3.72 6.94
C PRO A 81 14.42 -2.43 6.89
N ALA A 82 13.81 -1.24 6.98
CA ALA A 82 14.55 0.03 7.05
C ALA A 82 15.52 0.07 8.23
N ARG A 83 15.08 -0.39 9.41
CA ARG A 83 15.93 -0.49 10.59
C ARG A 83 17.04 -1.51 10.40
N ALA A 84 16.73 -2.69 9.86
CA ALA A 84 17.74 -3.71 9.57
C ALA A 84 18.83 -3.19 8.60
N ALA A 85 18.41 -2.57 7.49
CA ALA A 85 19.31 -1.96 6.51
C ALA A 85 20.19 -0.86 7.11
N ALA A 86 19.61 -0.05 8.01
CA ALA A 86 20.33 0.99 8.72
C ALA A 86 21.32 0.44 9.77
N ARG A 87 21.19 -0.81 10.24
CA ARG A 87 22.14 -1.43 11.19
C ARG A 87 23.31 -2.14 10.51
N LEU A 88 23.20 -2.52 9.24
CA LEU A 88 24.27 -3.19 8.50
C LEU A 88 25.51 -2.29 8.42
N ASP A 89 26.60 -2.69 9.10
CA ASP A 89 27.83 -1.92 9.09
C ASP A 89 28.52 -1.95 7.72
N PRO A 90 29.00 -0.81 7.23
CA PRO A 90 29.51 -0.67 5.86
C PRO A 90 30.75 -1.52 5.59
N ILE A 91 31.48 -1.92 6.63
CA ILE A 91 32.77 -2.61 6.52
C ILE A 91 32.56 -4.11 6.22
N THR A 92 31.51 -4.74 6.73
CA THR A 92 31.19 -6.14 6.41
C THR A 92 30.54 -6.31 5.04
N ALA A 93 30.00 -5.24 4.44
CA ALA A 93 29.39 -5.29 3.10
C ALA A 93 30.42 -5.25 1.95
N ILE A 94 31.69 -4.97 2.22
CA ILE A 94 32.78 -4.95 1.21
C ILE A 94 33.55 -6.28 1.18
N GLY A 95 33.37 -7.13 2.20
CA GLY A 95 34.02 -8.44 2.31
C GLY A 95 33.28 -9.61 1.66
N GLN A 96 32.20 -9.37 0.92
CA GLN A 96 31.47 -10.37 0.13
C GLN A 96 31.26 -9.90 -1.29
#